data_AF-A0A7W1JIL1-F1
#
_entry.id   AF-A0A7W1JIL1-F1
#
_cell.length_a   1.000
_cell.length_b   1.000
_cell.length_c   1.000
_cell.angle_alpha   90.00
_cell.angle_beta   90.00
_cell.angle_gamma   90.00
#
_symmetry.space_group_name_H-M   'P 1'
#
loop_
_entity.id
_entity.type
_entity.pdbx_description
1 polymer ?
#
loop_
_entity_poly.entity_id
_entity_poly.type
_entity_poly.pdbx_seq_one_letter_code
_entity_poly.pdbx_strand_id
1 'polypeptide(L)'
;MSLEGYLPIADHGLIGNHHTVALVGIDGTIDWYCCPRFDSPSLFGAILDKDKGGYFRIAPENEGAKCKQFYFPATNVLITRFLTPDGVGEVTDFMPVERPGELVGRQRLIRSVRVVRGQMAFNVEVEPRFDYGRRAHKVEVLKNGALFETPALTVALATRTPLERTRTGIRASLVLSGSDSASFTLEPVEEAMVPVPCSERLAEELMRETVQYWRAWLAQSNYRGRWREMVQRSALTLKLLTYKPTGAIVAAPTTSLPEQMGGPRNWDYRYTWIRDSAFSLHALLLLGFKDSAEQFMGWLTDRFQEMKEMEHGRLQIMYRVDGSSDLEEEELDHLEGYCGSRPVRIGNGAANQLQLDIYGELIDAIYVHNRYGGPIYYEA
;
A
#
# COMPACT_ATOMS: atom_id res chain seq x y z
N MET A 1 8.45 -21.08 5.51
CA MET A 1 9.71 -21.12 6.28
C MET A 1 10.44 -19.84 5.95
N SER A 2 10.88 -19.08 6.95
CA SER A 2 11.58 -17.81 6.72
C SER A 2 12.94 -18.06 6.05
N LEU A 3 13.29 -17.22 5.08
CA LEU A 3 14.60 -17.19 4.44
C LEU A 3 15.45 -16.21 5.24
N GLU A 4 16.40 -16.70 6.04
CA GLU A 4 17.34 -15.84 6.79
C GLU A 4 16.69 -14.78 7.71
N GLY A 5 15.48 -15.06 8.20
CA GLY A 5 14.69 -14.14 9.03
C GLY A 5 13.74 -13.23 8.25
N TYR A 6 13.70 -13.34 6.93
CA TYR A 6 12.71 -12.70 6.07
C TYR A 6 11.52 -13.62 5.79
N LEU A 7 10.33 -13.03 5.73
CA LEU A 7 9.17 -13.71 5.20
C LEU A 7 9.28 -13.79 3.66
N PRO A 8 8.97 -14.93 3.02
CA PRO A 8 8.89 -14.99 1.56
C PRO A 8 7.95 -13.92 1.01
N ILE A 9 8.33 -13.24 -0.07
CA ILE A 9 7.48 -12.19 -0.69
C ILE A 9 6.06 -12.71 -0.98
N ALA A 10 5.95 -13.97 -1.42
CA ALA A 10 4.66 -14.62 -1.72
C ALA A 10 3.75 -14.85 -0.50
N ASP A 11 4.27 -14.75 0.73
CA ASP A 11 3.52 -14.91 1.98
C ASP A 11 2.94 -13.57 2.49
N HIS A 12 2.90 -12.54 1.64
CA HIS A 12 2.29 -11.23 1.93
C HIS A 12 0.97 -11.03 1.19
N GLY A 13 0.01 -10.41 1.88
CA GLY A 13 -1.17 -9.80 1.28
C GLY A 13 -0.97 -8.30 1.09
N LEU A 14 -1.64 -7.73 0.09
CA LEU A 14 -1.60 -6.32 -0.28
C LEU A 14 -2.93 -5.65 0.07
N ILE A 15 -2.89 -4.58 0.85
CA ILE A 15 -4.05 -3.72 1.14
C ILE A 15 -3.76 -2.28 0.72
N GLY A 16 -4.78 -1.50 0.36
CA GLY A 16 -4.59 -0.10 -0.06
C GLY A 16 -5.89 0.65 -0.28
N ASN A 17 -5.78 1.95 -0.57
CA ASN A 17 -6.91 2.87 -0.69
C ASN A 17 -6.80 3.87 -1.86
N HIS A 18 -6.00 3.56 -2.88
CA HIS A 18 -5.68 4.44 -4.02
C HIS A 18 -4.76 5.63 -3.73
N HIS A 19 -4.22 5.75 -2.52
CA HIS A 19 -3.15 6.72 -2.26
C HIS A 19 -1.84 6.01 -1.97
N THR A 20 -1.94 4.92 -1.22
CA THR A 20 -0.82 4.06 -0.86
C THR A 20 -1.31 2.63 -0.61
N VAL A 21 -0.38 1.75 -0.28
CA VAL A 21 -0.62 0.36 0.10
C VAL A 21 0.29 -0.06 1.25
N ALA A 22 -0.08 -1.15 1.92
CA ALA A 22 0.76 -1.86 2.86
C ALA A 22 0.87 -3.34 2.45
N LEU A 23 2.03 -3.96 2.72
CA LEU A 23 2.20 -5.40 2.68
C LEU A 23 1.98 -5.99 4.07
N VAL A 24 1.19 -7.04 4.16
CA VAL A 24 0.83 -7.72 5.41
C VAL A 24 1.28 -9.17 5.31
N GLY A 25 2.31 -9.53 6.07
CA GLY A 25 2.77 -10.90 6.20
C GLY A 25 1.74 -11.83 6.85
N ILE A 26 1.80 -13.11 6.49
CA ILE A 26 0.97 -14.17 7.09
C ILE A 26 1.20 -14.35 8.60
N ASP A 27 2.30 -13.81 9.12
CA ASP A 27 2.65 -13.74 10.54
C ASP A 27 1.98 -12.57 11.29
N GLY A 28 1.23 -11.71 10.59
CA GLY A 28 0.58 -10.53 11.14
C GLY A 28 1.48 -9.28 11.16
N THR A 29 2.62 -9.30 10.50
CA THR A 29 3.53 -8.16 10.39
C THR A 29 3.17 -7.30 9.17
N ILE A 30 3.15 -5.98 9.33
CA ILE A 30 3.23 -5.02 8.23
C ILE A 30 4.66 -4.51 8.20
N ASP A 31 5.41 -4.92 7.20
CA ASP A 31 6.84 -4.65 7.02
C ASP A 31 7.14 -3.76 5.81
N TRP A 32 6.10 -3.36 5.07
CA TRP A 32 6.16 -2.35 4.03
C TRP A 32 4.95 -1.43 4.09
N TYR A 33 5.20 -0.12 4.24
CA TYR A 33 4.16 0.92 4.16
C TYR A 33 4.81 2.29 3.92
N CYS A 34 4.35 2.99 2.89
CA CYS A 34 4.70 4.38 2.59
C CYS A 34 3.50 5.29 2.90
N CYS A 35 3.74 6.45 3.49
CA CYS A 35 2.67 7.36 3.88
C CYS A 35 3.07 8.81 3.57
N PRO A 36 2.19 9.63 2.97
CA PRO A 36 0.78 9.34 2.62
C PRO A 36 0.57 8.71 1.23
N ARG A 37 1.60 8.61 0.39
CA ARG A 37 1.47 8.16 -1.01
C ARG A 37 2.50 7.11 -1.41
N PHE A 38 2.27 6.41 -2.52
CA PHE A 38 3.13 5.32 -3.00
C PHE A 38 4.63 5.66 -3.02
N ASP A 39 4.96 6.83 -3.56
CA ASP A 39 6.32 7.35 -3.72
C ASP A 39 6.84 8.15 -2.52
N SER A 40 6.10 8.17 -1.39
CA SER A 40 6.60 8.73 -0.13
C SER A 40 7.72 7.87 0.46
N PRO A 41 8.61 8.46 1.27
CA PRO A 41 9.55 7.68 2.07
C PRO A 41 8.84 6.65 2.94
N SER A 42 9.48 5.50 3.19
CA SER A 42 8.84 4.43 3.97
C SER A 42 8.63 4.85 5.43
N LEU A 43 7.51 4.41 6.01
CA LEU A 43 7.28 4.37 7.45
C LEU A 43 7.68 3.00 8.03
N PHE A 44 7.35 1.94 7.28
CA PHE A 44 7.79 0.57 7.51
C PHE A 44 8.48 0.06 6.25
N GLY A 45 9.63 -0.58 6.44
CA GLY A 45 10.50 -1.09 5.39
C GLY A 45 11.33 -2.28 5.86
N ALA A 46 10.86 -3.03 6.88
CA ALA A 46 11.53 -4.22 7.38
C ALA A 46 11.70 -5.32 6.30
N ILE A 47 10.91 -5.27 5.22
CA ILE A 47 11.14 -6.10 4.03
C ILE A 47 12.49 -5.80 3.35
N LEU A 48 13.06 -4.60 3.52
CA LEU A 48 14.37 -4.21 2.98
C LEU A 48 15.52 -4.40 3.97
N ASP A 49 15.24 -4.34 5.27
CA ASP A 49 16.19 -4.62 6.35
C ASP A 49 15.39 -4.92 7.61
N LYS A 50 15.35 -6.18 8.03
CA LYS A 50 14.50 -6.65 9.16
C LYS A 50 14.77 -5.92 10.47
N ASP A 51 15.99 -5.41 10.67
CA ASP A 51 16.43 -4.79 11.92
C ASP A 51 16.31 -3.25 11.88
N LYS A 52 16.45 -2.65 10.69
CA LYS A 52 16.48 -1.18 10.51
C LYS A 52 15.24 -0.60 9.85
N GLY A 53 14.43 -1.43 9.20
CA GLY A 53 13.30 -1.00 8.38
C GLY A 53 12.00 -0.75 9.13
N GLY A 54 11.85 -1.27 10.35
CA GLY A 54 10.67 -1.02 11.17
C GLY A 54 9.40 -1.72 10.67
N TYR A 55 8.42 -1.87 11.55
CA TYR A 55 7.24 -2.68 11.29
C TYR A 55 6.05 -2.33 12.19
N PHE A 56 4.87 -2.82 11.82
CA PHE A 56 3.69 -2.91 12.70
C PHE A 56 3.24 -4.37 12.76
N ARG A 57 3.35 -5.02 13.91
CA ARG A 57 2.96 -6.42 14.11
C ARG A 57 1.79 -6.57 15.07
N ILE A 58 0.84 -7.43 14.70
CA ILE A 58 -0.21 -7.95 15.59
C ILE A 58 -0.21 -9.46 15.41
N ALA A 59 0.23 -10.19 16.43
CA ALA A 59 0.37 -11.64 16.38
C ALA A 59 0.03 -12.28 17.74
N PRO A 60 -0.38 -13.56 17.78
CA PRO A 60 -0.53 -14.29 19.04
C PRO A 60 0.76 -14.27 19.85
N GLU A 61 0.63 -14.25 21.18
CA GLU A 61 1.79 -14.32 22.09
C GLU A 61 2.51 -15.68 22.02
N ASN A 62 1.74 -16.76 21.85
CA ASN A 62 2.28 -18.12 21.79
C ASN A 62 2.86 -18.42 20.40
N GLU A 63 4.11 -18.87 20.36
CA GLU A 63 4.74 -19.39 19.15
C GLU A 63 4.04 -20.67 18.66
N GLY A 64 4.04 -20.91 17.35
CA GLY A 64 3.51 -22.14 16.76
C GLY A 64 2.05 -22.11 16.31
N ALA A 65 1.39 -20.93 16.33
CA ALA A 65 0.08 -20.77 15.72
C ALA A 65 0.13 -21.13 14.22
N LYS A 66 -0.83 -21.94 13.75
CA LYS A 66 -0.98 -22.18 12.31
C LYS A 66 -1.67 -20.96 11.69
N CYS A 67 -0.99 -20.30 10.77
CA CYS A 67 -1.52 -19.12 10.10
C CYS A 67 -2.22 -19.47 8.79
N LYS A 68 -3.30 -18.75 8.48
CA LYS A 68 -3.94 -18.73 7.17
C LYS A 68 -4.27 -17.30 6.81
N GLN A 69 -4.01 -16.90 5.58
CA GLN A 69 -4.33 -15.57 5.10
C GLN A 69 -5.23 -15.66 3.87
N PHE A 70 -6.24 -14.80 3.80
CA PHE A 70 -7.15 -14.73 2.66
C PHE A 70 -7.81 -13.36 2.58
N TYR A 71 -8.16 -12.93 1.36
CA TYR A 71 -8.97 -11.73 1.17
C TYR A 71 -10.42 -12.01 1.50
N PHE A 72 -11.09 -11.04 2.11
CA PHE A 72 -12.54 -11.05 2.18
C PHE A 72 -13.10 -11.08 0.75
N PRO A 73 -14.11 -11.91 0.45
CA PRO A 73 -14.49 -12.18 -0.93
C PRO A 73 -14.82 -10.92 -1.73
N ALA A 74 -14.15 -10.81 -2.90
CA ALA A 74 -14.29 -9.71 -3.85
C ALA A 74 -13.83 -8.33 -3.34
N THR A 75 -12.82 -8.26 -2.45
CA THR A 75 -12.31 -6.99 -1.90
C THR A 75 -10.79 -6.97 -1.72
N ASN A 76 -10.25 -5.82 -1.28
CA ASN A 76 -8.88 -5.65 -0.80
C ASN A 76 -8.79 -5.63 0.75
N VAL A 77 -9.77 -6.23 1.43
CA VAL A 77 -9.72 -6.41 2.89
C VAL A 77 -9.10 -7.76 3.17
N LEU A 78 -8.05 -7.78 3.98
CA LEU A 78 -7.27 -8.98 4.25
C LEU A 78 -7.61 -9.53 5.64
N ILE A 79 -7.70 -10.85 5.75
CA ILE A 79 -7.91 -11.55 7.03
C ILE A 79 -6.75 -12.52 7.23
N THR A 80 -6.01 -12.31 8.31
CA THR A 80 -4.99 -13.24 8.82
C THR A 80 -5.56 -13.97 10.02
N ARG A 81 -5.74 -15.29 9.89
CA ARG A 81 -6.30 -16.18 10.91
C ARG A 81 -5.20 -17.00 11.56
N PHE A 82 -5.14 -16.93 12.89
CA PHE A 82 -4.22 -17.68 13.73
C PHE A 82 -4.97 -18.81 14.44
N LEU A 83 -4.52 -20.05 14.26
CA LEU A 83 -5.11 -21.22 14.88
C LEU A 83 -4.16 -21.78 15.94
N THR A 84 -4.63 -21.81 17.18
CA THR A 84 -3.92 -22.38 18.33
C THR A 84 -4.81 -23.45 19.01
N PRO A 85 -4.27 -24.29 19.89
CA PRO A 85 -5.08 -25.19 20.71
C PRO A 85 -6.11 -24.45 21.58
N ASP A 86 -5.75 -23.25 22.07
CA ASP A 86 -6.55 -22.45 23.02
C ASP A 86 -7.64 -21.62 22.33
N GLY A 87 -7.47 -21.32 21.05
CA GLY A 87 -8.44 -20.52 20.30
C GLY A 87 -8.10 -20.26 18.83
N VAL A 88 -9.03 -19.56 18.18
CA VAL A 88 -8.90 -19.06 16.81
C VAL A 88 -9.04 -17.55 16.83
N GLY A 89 -7.99 -16.86 16.40
CA GLY A 89 -7.88 -15.42 16.37
C GLY A 89 -7.80 -14.89 14.95
N GLU A 90 -8.31 -13.70 14.71
CA GLU A 90 -8.27 -13.05 13.40
C GLU A 90 -7.80 -11.62 13.53
N VAL A 91 -6.89 -11.21 12.64
CA VAL A 91 -6.56 -9.82 12.37
C VAL A 91 -7.14 -9.48 11.00
N THR A 92 -7.97 -8.45 10.94
CA THR A 92 -8.53 -7.90 9.72
C THR A 92 -7.83 -6.59 9.39
N ASP A 93 -7.16 -6.54 8.26
CA ASP A 93 -6.39 -5.39 7.81
C ASP A 93 -7.06 -4.76 6.58
N PHE A 94 -7.26 -3.44 6.63
CA PHE A 94 -7.82 -2.70 5.51
C PHE A 94 -7.44 -1.22 5.59
N MET A 95 -7.51 -0.55 4.43
CA MET A 95 -7.44 0.90 4.35
C MET A 95 -8.78 1.41 3.83
N PRO A 96 -9.51 2.24 4.60
CA PRO A 96 -10.73 2.87 4.11
C PRO A 96 -10.48 3.64 2.82
N VAL A 97 -11.37 3.44 1.84
CA VAL A 97 -11.37 4.24 0.62
C VAL A 97 -12.10 5.55 0.89
N GLU A 98 -11.52 6.66 0.44
CA GLU A 98 -12.01 8.02 0.67
C GLU A 98 -13.48 8.20 0.26
N ARG A 99 -14.28 8.73 1.18
CA ARG A 99 -15.70 9.05 0.96
C ARG A 99 -15.86 10.41 0.25
N PRO A 100 -16.91 10.60 -0.58
CA PRO A 100 -17.33 11.93 -0.99
C PRO A 100 -17.63 12.81 0.23
N GLY A 101 -16.93 13.94 0.37
CA GLY A 101 -17.10 14.90 1.48
C GLY A 101 -16.28 14.62 2.74
N GLU A 102 -15.46 13.57 2.79
CA GLU A 102 -14.39 13.47 3.78
C GLU A 102 -13.24 14.44 3.42
N LEU A 103 -12.45 14.83 4.43
CA LEU A 103 -11.22 15.59 4.19
C LEU A 103 -10.30 14.78 3.27
N VAL A 104 -9.94 15.39 2.15
CA VAL A 104 -9.07 14.76 1.16
C VAL A 104 -7.73 14.41 1.80
N GLY A 105 -7.28 13.19 1.56
CA GLY A 105 -5.93 12.76 1.98
C GLY A 105 -5.82 12.11 3.36
N ARG A 106 -6.91 11.77 4.04
CA ARG A 106 -6.86 11.05 5.32
C ARG A 106 -6.50 9.57 5.13
N GLN A 107 -5.20 9.25 5.18
CA GLN A 107 -4.68 7.90 4.94
C GLN A 107 -4.76 7.03 6.19
N ARG A 108 -5.87 6.29 6.34
CA ARG A 108 -6.08 5.38 7.46
C ARG A 108 -5.66 3.96 7.12
N LEU A 109 -4.79 3.38 7.93
CA LEU A 109 -4.57 1.94 8.02
C LEU A 109 -5.25 1.42 9.29
N ILE A 110 -6.25 0.55 9.13
CA ILE A 110 -7.01 -0.01 10.26
C ILE A 110 -6.72 -1.50 10.36
N ARG A 111 -6.37 -1.92 11.57
CA ARG A 111 -6.16 -3.31 11.95
C ARG A 111 -7.10 -3.65 13.09
N SER A 112 -8.01 -4.59 12.86
CA SER A 112 -8.98 -5.05 13.87
C SER A 112 -8.67 -6.48 14.27
N VAL A 113 -8.44 -6.71 15.55
CA VAL A 113 -8.19 -8.04 16.11
C VAL A 113 -9.43 -8.53 16.86
N ARG A 114 -9.78 -9.80 16.64
CA ARG A 114 -10.89 -10.47 17.34
C ARG A 114 -10.57 -11.94 17.58
N VAL A 115 -11.25 -12.53 18.56
CA VAL A 115 -11.23 -13.98 18.77
C VAL A 115 -12.55 -14.56 18.25
N VAL A 116 -12.46 -15.57 17.40
CA VAL A 116 -13.62 -16.27 16.82
C VAL A 116 -14.06 -17.42 17.70
N ARG A 117 -13.11 -18.05 18.41
CA ARG A 117 -13.35 -19.17 19.31
C ARG A 117 -12.28 -19.20 20.40
N GLY A 118 -12.68 -19.49 21.63
CA GLY A 118 -11.77 -19.65 22.75
C GLY A 118 -11.30 -18.31 23.32
N GLN A 119 -10.07 -18.30 23.83
CA GLN A 119 -9.41 -17.12 24.39
C GLN A 119 -7.99 -17.08 23.84
N MET A 120 -7.51 -15.91 23.42
CA MET A 120 -6.16 -15.75 22.90
C MET A 120 -5.52 -14.46 23.38
N ALA A 121 -4.24 -14.54 23.70
CA ALA A 121 -3.38 -13.40 23.96
C ALA A 121 -2.67 -12.96 22.67
N PHE A 122 -2.61 -11.65 22.44
CA PHE A 122 -1.94 -11.03 21.31
C PHE A 122 -0.90 -10.02 21.81
N ASN A 123 0.20 -9.94 21.08
CA ASN A 123 1.18 -8.88 21.18
C ASN A 123 1.02 -7.92 20.00
N VAL A 124 1.08 -6.64 20.31
CA VAL A 124 1.05 -5.54 19.36
C VAL A 124 2.34 -4.77 19.49
N GLU A 125 3.03 -4.56 18.38
CA GLU A 125 4.27 -3.81 18.32
C GLU A 125 4.24 -2.85 17.12
N VAL A 126 4.58 -1.59 17.35
CA VAL A 126 4.68 -0.58 16.29
C VAL A 126 6.02 0.12 16.44
N GLU A 127 6.93 -0.18 15.52
CA GLU A 127 8.31 0.29 15.50
C GLU A 127 8.58 1.03 14.17
N PRO A 128 8.08 2.26 14.00
CA PRO A 128 8.27 2.99 12.75
C PRO A 128 9.73 3.38 12.54
N ARG A 129 10.12 3.47 11.27
CA ARG A 129 11.46 3.88 10.82
C ARG A 129 11.31 4.81 9.62
N PHE A 130 11.11 6.08 9.93
CA PHE A 130 10.87 7.12 8.94
C PHE A 130 12.03 7.22 7.96
N ASP A 131 11.68 7.45 6.70
CA ASP A 131 12.64 7.73 5.64
C ASP A 131 13.66 6.61 5.47
N TYR A 132 13.16 5.37 5.37
CA TYR A 132 13.95 4.15 5.27
C TYR A 132 14.93 3.98 6.45
N GLY A 133 14.49 4.39 7.64
CA GLY A 133 15.28 4.39 8.86
C GLY A 133 16.37 5.47 8.96
N ARG A 134 16.43 6.42 8.01
CA ARG A 134 17.41 7.54 8.04
C ARG A 134 17.02 8.62 9.06
N ARG A 135 15.72 8.75 9.36
CA ARG A 135 15.21 9.86 10.18
C ARG A 135 14.81 9.38 11.57
N ALA A 136 15.45 9.95 12.58
CA ALA A 136 15.02 9.79 13.97
C ALA A 136 13.68 10.51 14.21
N HIS A 137 12.86 9.94 15.09
CA HIS A 137 11.55 10.48 15.46
C HIS A 137 11.37 10.50 16.98
N LYS A 138 10.43 11.31 17.45
CA LYS A 138 9.97 11.29 18.84
C LYS A 138 8.78 10.34 18.99
N VAL A 139 8.66 9.73 20.17
CA VAL A 139 7.53 8.88 20.55
C VAL A 139 6.87 9.48 21.77
N GLU A 140 5.60 9.82 21.65
CA GLU A 140 4.75 10.24 22.75
C GLU A 140 3.61 9.23 22.94
N VAL A 141 3.48 8.67 24.14
CA VAL A 141 2.37 7.78 24.49
C VAL A 141 1.28 8.61 25.18
N LEU A 142 0.08 8.52 24.65
CA LEU A 142 -1.11 9.24 25.08
C LEU A 142 -2.15 8.26 25.61
N LYS A 143 -3.19 8.78 26.28
CA LYS A 143 -4.29 7.96 26.84
C LYS A 143 -4.98 7.08 25.79
N ASN A 144 -5.05 7.58 24.56
CA ASN A 144 -5.85 7.03 23.47
C ASN A 144 -5.00 6.60 22.26
N GLY A 145 -3.70 6.38 22.47
CA GLY A 145 -2.80 6.10 21.36
C GLY A 145 -1.37 6.57 21.57
N ALA A 146 -0.64 6.74 20.48
CA ALA A 146 0.70 7.29 20.46
C ALA A 146 0.91 8.19 19.24
N LEU A 147 1.84 9.13 19.36
CA LEU A 147 2.34 9.97 18.26
C LEU A 147 3.78 9.61 17.94
N PHE A 148 4.08 9.54 16.64
CA PHE A 148 5.41 9.38 16.09
C PHE A 148 5.74 10.60 15.23
N GLU A 149 6.68 11.42 15.69
CA GLU A 149 6.88 12.77 15.16
C GLU A 149 8.25 12.95 14.52
N THR A 150 8.24 13.50 13.31
CA THR A 150 9.42 14.05 12.63
C THR A 150 9.09 15.43 12.09
N PRO A 151 10.08 16.26 11.73
CA PRO A 151 9.81 17.56 11.12
C PRO A 151 9.04 17.51 9.77
N ALA A 152 8.99 16.34 9.12
CA ALA A 152 8.35 16.19 7.80
C ALA A 152 6.99 15.50 7.86
N LEU A 153 6.74 14.68 8.90
CA LEU A 153 5.54 13.87 9.02
C LEU A 153 5.31 13.48 10.48
N THR A 154 4.06 13.62 10.92
CA THR A 154 3.56 13.07 12.18
C THR A 154 2.53 11.99 11.89
N VAL A 155 2.68 10.84 12.55
CA VAL A 155 1.76 9.70 12.43
C VAL A 155 1.18 9.38 13.81
N ALA A 156 -0.13 9.27 13.88
CA ALA A 156 -0.86 8.85 15.06
C ALA A 156 -1.24 7.37 14.97
N LEU A 157 -0.98 6.62 16.04
CA LEU A 157 -1.62 5.34 16.31
C LEU A 157 -2.75 5.59 17.31
N ALA A 158 -4.00 5.40 16.90
CA ALA A 158 -5.16 5.52 17.78
C ALA A 158 -5.65 4.13 18.22
N THR A 159 -5.79 3.94 19.53
CA THR A 159 -6.29 2.69 20.12
C THR A 159 -6.79 2.91 21.55
N ARG A 160 -7.66 2.02 22.03
CA ARG A 160 -8.11 1.98 23.43
C ARG A 160 -7.25 1.03 24.29
N THR A 161 -6.40 0.24 23.65
CA THR A 161 -5.48 -0.68 24.33
C THR A 161 -4.36 0.14 24.98
N PRO A 162 -4.08 -0.06 26.28
CA PRO A 162 -2.96 0.58 26.95
C PRO A 162 -1.64 0.28 26.23
N LEU A 163 -0.82 1.32 26.05
CA LEU A 163 0.45 1.22 25.33
C LEU A 163 1.63 1.44 26.29
N GLU A 164 2.69 0.66 26.08
CA GLU A 164 3.98 0.86 26.70
C GLU A 164 4.97 1.40 25.67
N ARG A 165 5.75 2.42 26.06
CA ARG A 165 6.78 2.99 25.20
C ARG A 165 7.99 2.05 25.10
N THR A 166 8.45 1.79 23.89
CA THR A 166 9.76 1.16 23.64
C THR A 166 10.80 2.24 23.31
N ARG A 167 12.01 1.83 22.91
CA ARG A 167 13.06 2.78 22.52
C ARG A 167 12.65 3.68 21.35
N THR A 168 11.96 3.11 20.36
CA THR A 168 11.67 3.74 19.07
C THR A 168 10.21 3.57 18.64
N GLY A 169 9.37 3.03 19.51
CA GLY A 169 8.03 2.59 19.16
C GLY A 169 7.15 2.42 20.39
N ILE A 170 6.15 1.57 20.25
CA ILE A 170 5.24 1.14 21.31
C ILE A 170 5.02 -0.36 21.26
N ARG A 171 4.65 -0.92 22.41
CA ARG A 171 4.16 -2.29 22.54
C ARG A 171 2.86 -2.31 23.34
N ALA A 172 2.04 -3.31 23.12
CA ALA A 172 0.90 -3.64 23.95
C ALA A 172 0.64 -5.13 23.96
N SER A 173 -0.04 -5.59 25.00
CA SER A 173 -0.48 -6.98 25.11
C SER A 173 -1.94 -6.98 25.51
N LEU A 174 -2.74 -7.83 24.86
CA LEU A 174 -4.17 -7.93 25.09
C LEU A 174 -4.64 -9.36 25.04
N VAL A 175 -5.59 -9.70 25.91
CA VAL A 175 -6.25 -11.01 25.95
C VAL A 175 -7.69 -10.78 25.53
N LEU A 176 -8.13 -11.52 24.51
CA LEU A 176 -9.48 -11.41 23.94
C LEU A 176 -10.20 -12.74 24.07
N SER A 177 -11.51 -12.70 24.30
CA SER A 177 -12.36 -13.88 24.42
C SER A 177 -13.72 -13.63 23.78
N GLY A 178 -14.41 -14.70 23.36
CA GLY A 178 -15.81 -14.58 22.92
C GLY A 178 -16.01 -13.56 21.78
N SER A 179 -16.73 -12.46 22.05
CA SER A 179 -17.03 -11.38 21.10
C SER A 179 -16.11 -10.16 21.25
N ASP A 180 -15.05 -10.24 22.06
CA ASP A 180 -14.13 -9.13 22.28
C ASP A 180 -13.38 -8.79 20.98
N SER A 181 -13.17 -7.49 20.76
CA SER A 181 -12.34 -6.98 19.67
C SER A 181 -11.59 -5.74 20.09
N ALA A 182 -10.47 -5.47 19.41
CA ALA A 182 -9.72 -4.24 19.55
C ALA A 182 -9.31 -3.74 18.16
N SER A 183 -9.29 -2.42 18.00
CA SER A 183 -8.90 -1.73 16.78
C SER A 183 -7.63 -0.90 16.99
N PHE A 184 -6.83 -0.82 15.95
CA PHE A 184 -5.65 0.01 15.86
C PHE A 184 -5.69 0.76 14.55
N THR A 185 -5.74 2.09 14.62
CA THR A 185 -5.77 2.95 13.43
C THR A 185 -4.48 3.74 13.37
N LEU A 186 -3.73 3.58 12.28
CA LEU A 186 -2.53 4.37 11.98
C LEU A 186 -2.88 5.39 10.89
N GLU A 187 -2.65 6.67 11.13
CA GLU A 187 -2.94 7.73 10.16
C GLU A 187 -1.97 8.92 10.27
N PRO A 188 -1.65 9.62 9.16
CA PRO A 188 -0.95 10.88 9.23
C PRO A 188 -1.86 11.94 9.85
N VAL A 189 -1.30 12.79 10.72
CA VAL A 189 -2.03 13.86 11.39
C VAL A 189 -1.24 15.16 11.35
N GLU A 190 -1.93 16.27 11.52
CA GLU A 190 -1.31 17.56 11.79
C GLU A 190 -0.67 17.56 13.20
N GLU A 191 0.35 18.39 13.38
CA GLU A 191 1.05 18.55 14.66
C GLU A 191 0.06 18.94 15.77
N ALA A 192 0.24 18.39 16.97
CA ALA A 192 -0.62 18.58 18.14
C ALA A 192 -2.05 17.97 18.08
N MET A 193 -2.38 17.15 17.09
CA MET A 193 -3.65 16.42 17.09
C MET A 193 -3.61 15.21 18.06
N VAL A 194 -4.61 15.10 18.94
CA VAL A 194 -4.76 13.95 19.83
C VAL A 194 -5.35 12.77 19.05
N PRO A 195 -4.74 11.57 19.07
CA PRO A 195 -5.32 10.37 18.47
C PRO A 195 -6.72 10.11 19.03
N VAL A 196 -7.71 10.05 18.15
CA VAL A 196 -9.08 9.69 18.51
C VAL A 196 -9.28 8.22 18.14
N PRO A 197 -9.42 7.30 19.12
CA PRO A 197 -9.56 5.88 18.84
C PRO A 197 -10.79 5.66 17.98
N CYS A 198 -10.61 4.93 16.88
CA CYS A 198 -11.73 4.41 16.13
C CYS A 198 -12.46 3.41 17.02
N SER A 199 -13.70 3.71 17.43
CA SER A 199 -14.52 2.72 18.12
C SER A 199 -14.64 1.47 17.25
N GLU A 200 -14.83 0.31 17.86
CA GLU A 200 -14.95 -0.97 17.15
C GLU A 200 -16.15 -0.92 16.20
N ARG A 201 -17.24 -0.28 16.66
CA ARG A 201 -18.38 0.03 15.81
C ARG A 201 -18.00 0.86 14.58
N LEU A 202 -17.22 1.93 14.75
CA LEU A 202 -16.78 2.75 13.62
C LEU A 202 -15.82 1.96 12.70
N ALA A 203 -14.97 1.10 13.26
CA ALA A 203 -14.07 0.25 12.48
C ALA A 203 -14.88 -0.75 11.63
N GLU A 204 -15.93 -1.35 12.19
CA GLU A 204 -16.87 -2.20 11.46
C GLU A 204 -17.66 -1.44 10.38
N GLU A 205 -18.10 -0.21 10.66
CA GLU A 205 -18.76 0.66 9.69
C GLU A 205 -17.82 0.98 8.51
N LEU A 206 -16.58 1.40 8.79
CA LEU A 206 -15.55 1.68 7.77
C LEU A 206 -15.19 0.42 6.97
N MET A 207 -15.07 -0.74 7.61
CA MET A 207 -14.82 -2.01 6.93
C MET A 207 -15.97 -2.35 5.99
N ARG A 208 -17.22 -2.22 6.44
CA ARG A 208 -18.41 -2.51 5.64
C ARG A 208 -18.48 -1.64 4.39
N GLU A 209 -18.19 -0.36 4.51
CA GLU A 209 -18.16 0.57 3.38
C GLU A 209 -17.01 0.28 2.43
N THR A 210 -15.82 -0.04 2.96
CA THR A 210 -14.67 -0.48 2.15
C THR A 210 -15.03 -1.72 1.33
N VAL A 211 -15.71 -2.69 1.95
CA VAL A 211 -16.23 -3.89 1.26
C VAL A 211 -17.25 -3.51 0.17
N GLN A 212 -18.18 -2.60 0.47
CA GLN A 212 -19.18 -2.13 -0.50
C GLN A 212 -18.51 -1.44 -1.69
N TYR A 213 -17.53 -0.57 -1.46
CA TYR A 213 -16.78 0.10 -2.50
C TYR A 213 -16.14 -0.91 -3.47
N TRP A 214 -15.35 -1.85 -2.95
CA TRP A 214 -14.65 -2.82 -3.80
C TRP A 214 -15.60 -3.72 -4.58
N ARG A 215 -16.70 -4.15 -3.95
CA ARG A 215 -17.73 -4.96 -4.62
C ARG A 215 -18.48 -4.17 -5.69
N ALA A 216 -18.83 -2.92 -5.40
CA ALA A 216 -19.51 -2.04 -6.35
C ALA A 216 -18.62 -1.75 -7.57
N TRP A 217 -17.33 -1.48 -7.34
CA TRP A 217 -16.36 -1.33 -8.42
C TRP A 217 -16.26 -2.61 -9.25
N LEU A 218 -15.99 -3.75 -8.62
CA LEU A 218 -15.81 -5.02 -9.33
C LEU A 218 -17.08 -5.50 -10.07
N ALA A 219 -18.27 -5.13 -9.61
CA ALA A 219 -19.54 -5.43 -10.25
C ALA A 219 -19.68 -4.80 -11.65
N GLN A 220 -18.91 -3.75 -11.96
CA GLN A 220 -18.86 -3.14 -13.29
C GLN A 220 -18.20 -4.08 -14.33
N SER A 221 -17.47 -5.11 -13.90
CA SER A 221 -16.77 -5.99 -14.82
C SER A 221 -17.70 -6.77 -15.75
N ASN A 222 -17.39 -6.76 -17.04
CA ASN A 222 -18.09 -7.52 -18.07
C ASN A 222 -17.61 -8.97 -18.20
N TYR A 223 -16.57 -9.39 -17.45
CA TYR A 223 -15.97 -10.72 -17.61
C TYR A 223 -16.90 -11.85 -17.13
N ARG A 224 -17.10 -12.87 -17.98
CA ARG A 224 -17.95 -14.05 -17.72
C ARG A 224 -17.22 -15.38 -17.96
N GLY A 225 -15.91 -15.34 -18.18
CA GLY A 225 -15.11 -16.53 -18.47
C GLY A 225 -14.85 -17.43 -17.25
N ARG A 226 -14.29 -18.62 -17.50
CA ARG A 226 -14.03 -19.67 -16.49
C ARG A 226 -13.13 -19.24 -15.33
N TRP A 227 -12.20 -18.31 -15.58
CA TRP A 227 -11.19 -17.88 -14.59
C TRP A 227 -11.61 -16.66 -13.76
N ARG A 228 -12.90 -16.60 -13.37
CA ARG A 228 -13.49 -15.39 -12.76
C ARG A 228 -12.71 -14.92 -11.54
N GLU A 229 -12.39 -15.80 -10.61
CA GLU A 229 -11.71 -15.44 -9.37
C GLU A 229 -10.30 -14.88 -9.61
N MET A 230 -9.52 -15.51 -10.49
CA MET A 230 -8.18 -15.04 -10.85
C MET A 230 -8.23 -13.67 -11.52
N VAL A 231 -9.12 -13.48 -12.50
CA VAL A 231 -9.28 -12.20 -13.21
C VAL A 231 -9.73 -11.09 -12.26
N GLN A 232 -10.69 -11.38 -11.39
CA GLN A 232 -11.16 -10.42 -10.39
C GLN A 232 -10.07 -10.02 -9.40
N ARG A 233 -9.28 -10.99 -8.92
CA ARG A 233 -8.17 -10.73 -8.00
C ARG A 233 -7.09 -9.86 -8.64
N SER A 234 -6.71 -10.15 -9.89
CA SER A 234 -5.76 -9.35 -10.67
C SER A 234 -6.29 -7.95 -10.95
N ALA A 235 -7.56 -7.80 -11.33
CA ALA A 235 -8.16 -6.49 -11.59
C ALA A 235 -8.16 -5.59 -10.34
N LEU A 236 -8.52 -6.14 -9.18
CA LEU A 236 -8.47 -5.41 -7.92
C LEU A 236 -7.03 -5.00 -7.54
N THR A 237 -6.02 -5.84 -7.85
CA THR A 237 -4.61 -5.47 -7.64
C THR A 237 -4.20 -4.33 -8.56
N LEU A 238 -4.49 -4.39 -9.86
CA LEU A 238 -4.21 -3.28 -10.79
C LEU A 238 -4.89 -1.98 -10.34
N LYS A 239 -6.14 -2.08 -9.90
CA LYS A 239 -6.91 -0.94 -9.39
C LYS A 239 -6.32 -0.35 -8.10
N LEU A 240 -5.70 -1.18 -7.24
CA LEU A 240 -4.97 -0.66 -6.07
C LEU A 240 -3.76 0.19 -6.45
N LEU A 241 -3.09 -0.12 -7.56
CA LEU A 241 -1.91 0.61 -8.04
C LEU A 241 -2.25 1.94 -8.72
N THR A 242 -3.55 2.25 -8.90
CA THR A 242 -4.00 3.54 -9.41
C THR A 242 -4.03 4.58 -8.28
N TYR A 243 -3.25 5.65 -8.43
CA TYR A 243 -3.26 6.82 -7.58
C TYR A 243 -4.47 7.70 -7.90
N LYS A 244 -5.50 7.67 -7.05
CA LYS A 244 -6.79 8.34 -7.30
C LYS A 244 -6.68 9.85 -7.57
N PRO A 245 -5.83 10.64 -6.88
CA PRO A 245 -5.79 12.09 -7.09
C PRO A 245 -5.46 12.52 -8.51
N THR A 246 -4.64 11.74 -9.22
CA THR A 246 -4.18 12.12 -10.56
C THR A 246 -4.56 11.11 -11.64
N GLY A 247 -4.87 9.86 -11.29
CA GLY A 247 -5.08 8.76 -12.25
C GLY A 247 -3.80 8.01 -12.61
N ALA A 248 -2.63 8.44 -12.10
CA ALA A 248 -1.35 7.78 -12.33
C ALA A 248 -1.36 6.32 -11.84
N ILE A 249 -0.70 5.41 -12.55
CA ILE A 249 -0.62 3.99 -12.19
C ILE A 249 0.84 3.65 -11.88
N VAL A 250 1.13 3.15 -10.68
CA VAL A 250 2.51 2.75 -10.33
C VAL A 250 2.85 1.37 -10.89
N ALA A 251 4.09 1.16 -11.31
CA ALA A 251 4.52 -0.14 -11.84
C ALA A 251 4.54 -1.23 -10.75
N ALA A 252 4.98 -0.87 -9.54
CA ALA A 252 4.84 -1.67 -8.34
C ALA A 252 4.76 -0.77 -7.10
N PRO A 253 4.18 -1.23 -5.98
CA PRO A 253 4.09 -0.40 -4.78
C PRO A 253 5.32 -0.46 -3.87
N THR A 254 6.38 -1.15 -4.28
CA THR A 254 7.60 -1.40 -3.50
C THR A 254 8.83 -0.92 -4.25
N THR A 255 9.92 -0.68 -3.52
CA THR A 255 11.24 -0.47 -4.09
C THR A 255 12.17 -1.64 -3.76
N SER A 256 13.21 -1.84 -4.55
CA SER A 256 14.42 -2.61 -4.18
C SER A 256 14.22 -4.07 -3.83
N LEU A 257 13.07 -4.65 -4.18
CA LEU A 257 12.89 -6.08 -4.15
C LEU A 257 13.63 -6.71 -5.35
N PRO A 258 14.35 -7.81 -5.15
CA PRO A 258 15.23 -8.34 -6.17
C PRO A 258 14.48 -9.05 -7.30
N GLU A 259 14.80 -8.73 -8.55
CA GLU A 259 14.43 -9.57 -9.71
C GLU A 259 14.99 -10.99 -9.58
N GLN A 260 16.21 -11.08 -9.04
CA GLN A 260 16.92 -12.30 -8.73
C GLN A 260 17.58 -12.14 -7.36
N MET A 261 17.31 -13.06 -6.44
CA MET A 261 17.90 -13.05 -5.09
C MET A 261 19.43 -12.89 -5.14
N GLY A 262 19.96 -11.92 -4.41
CA GLY A 262 21.38 -11.57 -4.38
C GLY A 262 21.89 -10.80 -5.61
N GLY A 263 21.03 -10.54 -6.60
CA GLY A 263 21.37 -9.79 -7.82
C GLY A 263 21.31 -8.28 -7.63
N PRO A 264 21.88 -7.51 -8.58
CA PRO A 264 21.95 -6.04 -8.50
C PRO A 264 20.71 -5.33 -9.07
N ARG A 265 19.71 -6.07 -9.59
CA ARG A 265 18.52 -5.50 -10.25
C ARG A 265 17.39 -5.31 -9.25
N ASN A 266 17.57 -4.30 -8.41
CA ASN A 266 16.70 -3.97 -7.27
C ASN A 266 16.27 -2.51 -7.42
N TRP A 267 15.33 -2.23 -8.33
CA TRP A 267 14.93 -0.86 -8.68
C TRP A 267 13.74 -0.37 -7.87
N ASP A 268 13.55 0.95 -7.84
CA ASP A 268 12.33 1.55 -7.36
C ASP A 268 11.27 1.59 -8.48
N TYR A 269 10.17 0.86 -8.27
CA TYR A 269 9.08 0.74 -9.22
C TYR A 269 7.82 1.52 -8.79
N ARG A 270 7.92 2.35 -7.74
CA ARG A 270 6.79 3.15 -7.20
C ARG A 270 6.38 4.34 -8.04
N TYR A 271 6.88 4.40 -9.27
CA TYR A 271 6.67 5.45 -10.23
C TYR A 271 5.75 4.99 -11.35
N THR A 272 5.21 5.95 -12.08
CA THR A 272 4.32 5.72 -13.21
C THR A 272 5.12 5.63 -14.49
N TRP A 273 5.32 4.40 -14.95
CA TRP A 273 5.92 4.10 -16.24
C TRP A 273 4.83 4.15 -17.31
N ILE A 274 5.05 4.93 -18.38
CA ILE A 274 4.04 5.12 -19.43
C ILE A 274 3.60 3.77 -20.01
N ARG A 275 4.58 2.91 -20.35
CA ARG A 275 4.34 1.59 -20.92
C ARG A 275 3.52 0.69 -20.00
N ASP A 276 3.96 0.53 -18.75
CA ASP A 276 3.31 -0.38 -17.80
C ASP A 276 1.89 0.08 -17.46
N SER A 277 1.69 1.40 -17.42
CA SER A 277 0.37 2.00 -17.24
C SER A 277 -0.54 1.77 -18.44
N ALA A 278 -0.02 1.85 -19.67
CA ALA A 278 -0.77 1.54 -20.89
C ALA A 278 -1.27 0.08 -20.90
N PHE A 279 -0.43 -0.89 -20.52
CA PHE A 279 -0.87 -2.30 -20.40
C PHE A 279 -1.91 -2.52 -19.30
N SER A 280 -1.73 -1.88 -18.15
CA SER A 280 -2.69 -1.95 -17.04
C SER A 280 -4.03 -1.37 -17.45
N LEU A 281 -4.02 -0.23 -18.12
CA LEU A 281 -5.17 0.44 -18.70
C LEU A 281 -5.91 -0.45 -19.71
N HIS A 282 -5.17 -1.04 -20.64
CA HIS A 282 -5.72 -1.93 -21.65
C HIS A 282 -6.48 -3.08 -20.99
N ALA A 283 -5.87 -3.74 -19.99
CA ALA A 283 -6.51 -4.82 -19.25
C ALA A 283 -7.80 -4.37 -18.55
N LEU A 284 -7.78 -3.20 -17.89
CA LEU A 284 -8.95 -2.65 -17.20
C LEU A 284 -10.09 -2.29 -18.17
N LEU A 285 -9.76 -1.72 -19.34
CA LEU A 285 -10.74 -1.38 -20.39
C LEU A 285 -11.40 -2.62 -20.99
N LEU A 286 -10.63 -3.67 -21.28
CA LEU A 286 -11.19 -4.96 -21.74
C LEU A 286 -12.18 -5.55 -20.74
N LEU A 287 -11.91 -5.38 -19.44
CA LEU A 287 -12.78 -5.83 -18.35
C LEU A 287 -13.99 -4.93 -18.12
N GLY A 288 -14.10 -3.78 -18.80
CA GLY A 288 -15.23 -2.85 -18.74
C GLY A 288 -15.07 -1.69 -17.76
N PHE A 289 -13.88 -1.47 -17.17
CA PHE A 289 -13.63 -0.38 -16.23
C PHE A 289 -13.22 0.91 -16.95
N LYS A 290 -14.19 1.81 -17.19
CA LYS A 290 -13.97 3.03 -17.96
C LYS A 290 -13.44 4.20 -17.13
N ASP A 291 -13.94 4.39 -15.91
CA ASP A 291 -13.59 5.54 -15.07
C ASP A 291 -12.09 5.63 -14.77
N SER A 292 -11.44 4.48 -14.59
CA SER A 292 -9.98 4.44 -14.34
C SER A 292 -9.18 4.80 -15.58
N ALA A 293 -9.78 4.58 -16.76
CA ALA A 293 -9.17 4.96 -18.02
C ALA A 293 -9.27 6.44 -18.31
N GLU A 294 -10.43 7.05 -18.03
CA GLU A 294 -10.60 8.50 -18.19
C GLU A 294 -9.63 9.29 -17.31
N GLN A 295 -9.44 8.87 -16.05
CA GLN A 295 -8.48 9.49 -15.14
C GLN A 295 -7.05 9.42 -15.65
N PHE A 296 -6.62 8.23 -16.10
CA PHE A 296 -5.27 8.06 -16.64
C PHE A 296 -5.06 8.82 -17.96
N MET A 297 -6.08 8.89 -18.83
CA MET A 297 -6.01 9.70 -20.04
C MET A 297 -5.88 11.20 -19.71
N GLY A 298 -6.62 11.70 -18.72
CA GLY A 298 -6.45 13.07 -18.22
C GLY A 298 -5.02 13.31 -17.74
N TRP A 299 -4.47 12.39 -16.94
CA TRP A 299 -3.08 12.45 -16.49
C TRP A 299 -2.07 12.52 -17.64
N LEU A 300 -2.24 11.69 -18.68
CA LEU A 300 -1.38 11.70 -19.86
C LEU A 300 -1.50 13.01 -20.63
N THR A 301 -2.71 13.54 -20.81
CA THR A 301 -2.95 14.84 -21.46
C THR A 301 -2.20 15.96 -20.74
N ASP A 302 -2.24 15.99 -19.40
CA ASP A 302 -1.49 16.98 -18.63
C ASP A 302 0.01 16.91 -18.92
N ARG A 303 0.60 15.70 -18.96
CA ARG A 303 2.03 15.51 -19.30
C ARG A 303 2.36 15.97 -20.71
N PHE A 304 1.45 15.78 -21.66
CA PHE A 304 1.62 16.28 -23.03
C PHE A 304 1.58 17.81 -23.11
N GLN A 305 0.72 18.48 -22.33
CA GLN A 305 0.67 19.94 -22.31
C GLN A 305 1.94 20.50 -21.66
N GLU A 306 2.39 19.94 -20.54
CA GLU A 306 3.66 20.31 -19.91
C GLU A 306 4.86 20.11 -20.86
N MET A 307 4.87 19.01 -21.62
CA MET A 307 5.90 18.76 -22.62
C MET A 307 5.99 19.88 -23.68
N LYS A 308 4.86 20.46 -24.10
CA LYS A 308 4.85 21.57 -25.09
C LYS A 308 5.52 22.84 -24.55
N GLU A 309 5.53 23.02 -23.23
CA GLU A 309 6.15 24.16 -22.56
C GLU A 309 7.65 23.95 -22.31
N MET A 310 8.14 22.71 -22.42
CA MET A 310 9.56 22.37 -22.22
C MET A 310 10.39 22.61 -23.49
N GLU A 311 11.57 23.20 -23.30
CA GLU A 311 12.50 23.60 -24.37
C GLU A 311 12.93 22.45 -25.31
N HIS A 312 12.91 21.20 -24.82
CA HIS A 312 13.31 20.01 -25.57
C HIS A 312 12.13 19.13 -26.05
N GLY A 313 10.89 19.43 -25.60
CA GLY A 313 9.66 18.84 -26.13
C GLY A 313 9.57 17.30 -26.09
N ARG A 314 10.11 16.63 -25.06
CA ARG A 314 10.08 15.15 -24.94
C ARG A 314 9.40 14.69 -23.67
N LEU A 315 8.60 13.64 -23.78
CA LEU A 315 8.08 12.89 -22.64
C LEU A 315 9.22 12.09 -21.98
N GLN A 316 9.17 12.01 -20.66
CA GLN A 316 9.98 11.09 -19.86
C GLN A 316 9.36 9.70 -19.90
N ILE A 317 10.17 8.66 -19.69
CA ILE A 317 9.66 7.28 -19.72
C ILE A 317 8.80 6.96 -18.48
N MET A 318 9.05 7.68 -17.39
CA MET A 318 8.35 7.52 -16.12
C MET A 318 8.30 8.82 -15.31
N TYR A 319 7.35 8.88 -14.38
CA TYR A 319 7.07 10.06 -13.56
C TYR A 319 6.70 9.67 -12.13
N ARG A 320 6.81 10.60 -11.18
CA ARG A 320 6.15 10.49 -9.88
C ARG A 320 4.63 10.46 -10.03
N VAL A 321 3.91 10.05 -8.98
CA VAL A 321 2.44 9.92 -9.08
C VAL A 321 1.70 11.27 -9.19
N ASP A 322 2.36 12.39 -8.89
CA ASP A 322 1.86 13.74 -9.16
C ASP A 322 2.25 14.29 -10.55
N GLY A 323 3.02 13.53 -11.33
CA GLY A 323 3.48 13.93 -12.65
C GLY A 323 4.84 14.64 -12.69
N SER A 324 5.50 14.88 -11.55
CA SER A 324 6.86 15.43 -11.58
C SER A 324 7.87 14.41 -12.13
N SER A 325 8.98 14.90 -12.68
CA SER A 325 10.02 14.10 -13.34
C SER A 325 11.30 13.95 -12.51
N ASP A 326 11.32 14.45 -11.27
CA ASP A 326 12.46 14.38 -10.36
C ASP A 326 12.60 12.98 -9.74
N LEU A 327 13.35 12.12 -10.42
CA LEU A 327 13.55 10.72 -10.04
C LEU A 327 15.03 10.40 -9.81
N GLU A 328 15.73 11.32 -9.15
CA GLU A 328 17.13 11.13 -8.78
C GLU A 328 17.30 9.82 -8.01
N GLU A 329 18.19 8.97 -8.54
CA GLU A 329 18.47 7.67 -7.96
C GLU A 329 19.51 7.79 -6.86
N GLU A 330 19.21 7.20 -5.71
CA GLU A 330 20.08 7.14 -4.54
C GLU A 330 20.20 5.69 -4.07
N GLU A 331 21.43 5.24 -3.79
CA GLU A 331 21.68 3.95 -3.14
C GLU A 331 21.68 4.12 -1.60
N LEU A 332 20.91 3.28 -0.91
CA LEU A 332 20.77 3.28 0.55
C LEU A 332 21.72 2.26 1.18
N ASP A 333 22.98 2.62 1.31
CA ASP A 333 24.04 1.71 1.75
C ASP A 333 23.88 1.13 3.16
N HIS A 334 23.13 1.83 4.02
CA HIS A 334 22.89 1.42 5.40
C HIS A 334 21.92 0.24 5.53
N LEU A 335 21.18 -0.12 4.47
CA LEU A 335 20.23 -1.23 4.46
C LEU A 335 20.88 -2.49 3.86
N GLU A 336 20.56 -3.66 4.41
CA GLU A 336 21.10 -4.92 3.89
C GLU A 336 20.44 -5.39 2.58
N GLY A 337 19.19 -4.98 2.33
CA GLY A 337 18.38 -5.46 1.21
C GLY A 337 17.69 -6.79 1.51
N TYR A 338 16.58 -7.07 0.81
CA TYR A 338 15.81 -8.30 1.04
C TYR A 338 16.69 -9.55 0.88
N CYS A 339 16.85 -10.31 1.97
CA CYS A 339 17.81 -11.42 2.10
C CYS A 339 19.21 -11.08 1.55
N GLY A 340 19.75 -9.91 1.92
CA GLY A 340 21.08 -9.46 1.50
C GLY A 340 21.20 -9.03 0.04
N SER A 341 20.08 -8.85 -0.67
CA SER A 341 20.08 -8.42 -2.07
C SER A 341 20.41 -6.94 -2.19
N ARG A 342 21.66 -6.64 -2.58
CA ARG A 342 22.18 -5.27 -2.75
C ARG A 342 22.35 -4.89 -4.21
N PRO A 343 22.31 -3.59 -4.52
CA PRO A 343 22.05 -2.47 -3.61
C PRO A 343 20.56 -2.24 -3.38
N VAL A 344 20.24 -1.43 -2.37
CA VAL A 344 18.90 -0.89 -2.15
C VAL A 344 18.86 0.50 -2.77
N ARG A 345 17.89 0.76 -3.65
CA ARG A 345 17.74 2.02 -4.41
C ARG A 345 16.42 2.71 -4.09
N ILE A 346 16.44 4.03 -4.12
CA ILE A 346 15.24 4.86 -4.25
C ILE A 346 15.42 5.79 -5.44
N GLY A 347 14.33 6.24 -6.04
CA GLY A 347 14.46 6.89 -7.35
C GLY A 347 14.76 5.88 -8.45
N ASN A 348 14.90 6.37 -9.68
CA ASN A 348 15.14 5.47 -10.79
C ASN A 348 15.90 6.18 -11.92
N GLY A 349 17.17 5.79 -12.10
CA GLY A 349 18.07 6.37 -13.09
C GLY A 349 17.63 6.13 -14.53
N ALA A 350 16.68 5.20 -14.77
CA ALA A 350 16.12 5.00 -16.09
C ALA A 350 15.27 6.19 -16.56
N ALA A 351 14.86 7.11 -15.68
CA ALA A 351 14.16 8.34 -16.06
C ALA A 351 14.91 9.09 -17.19
N ASN A 352 16.24 9.16 -17.12
CA ASN A 352 17.07 9.84 -18.11
C ASN A 352 17.34 9.04 -19.40
N GLN A 353 16.82 7.82 -19.52
CA GLN A 353 17.05 6.97 -20.69
C GLN A 353 16.12 7.34 -21.84
N LEU A 354 16.67 7.32 -23.06
CA LEU A 354 15.86 7.39 -24.27
C LEU A 354 15.29 6.01 -24.59
N GLN A 355 13.98 5.85 -24.45
CA GLN A 355 13.25 4.66 -24.89
C GLN A 355 12.18 5.08 -25.91
N LEU A 356 12.26 4.57 -27.14
CA LEU A 356 11.39 4.98 -28.25
C LEU A 356 10.08 4.19 -28.32
N ASP A 357 9.99 3.06 -27.63
CA ASP A 357 8.78 2.22 -27.53
C ASP A 357 7.63 2.94 -26.82
N ILE A 358 7.92 3.91 -25.94
CA ILE A 358 6.91 4.67 -25.19
C ILE A 358 5.86 5.33 -26.11
N TYR A 359 6.26 5.78 -27.31
CA TYR A 359 5.35 6.44 -28.24
C TYR A 359 4.36 5.45 -28.87
N GLY A 360 4.80 4.21 -29.12
CA GLY A 360 3.93 3.16 -29.63
C GLY A 360 2.87 2.76 -28.59
N GLU A 361 3.29 2.59 -27.34
CA GLU A 361 2.41 2.24 -26.22
C GLU A 361 1.40 3.35 -25.91
N LEU A 362 1.82 4.60 -26.08
CA LEU A 362 0.95 5.76 -25.92
C LEU A 362 -0.12 5.83 -27.00
N ILE A 363 0.25 5.57 -28.26
CA ILE A 363 -0.71 5.47 -29.36
C ILE A 363 -1.67 4.30 -29.13
N ASP A 364 -1.20 3.16 -28.61
CA ASP A 364 -2.07 2.04 -28.26
C ASP A 364 -3.05 2.42 -27.14
N ALA A 365 -2.58 3.08 -26.07
CA ALA A 365 -3.45 3.55 -24.98
C ALA A 365 -4.56 4.48 -25.49
N ILE A 366 -4.22 5.44 -26.38
CA ILE A 366 -5.16 6.34 -27.05
C ILE A 366 -6.15 5.55 -27.91
N TYR A 367 -5.67 4.60 -28.72
CA TYR A 367 -6.52 3.78 -29.59
C TYR A 367 -7.51 2.92 -28.77
N VAL A 368 -7.04 2.27 -27.71
CA VAL A 368 -7.84 1.42 -26.84
C VAL A 368 -8.87 2.27 -26.08
N HIS A 369 -8.48 3.46 -25.60
CA HIS A 369 -9.43 4.40 -25.00
C HIS A 369 -10.52 4.83 -25.99
N ASN A 370 -10.16 5.21 -27.22
CA ASN A 370 -11.12 5.58 -28.26
C ASN A 370 -12.09 4.42 -28.61
N ARG A 371 -11.59 3.19 -28.57
CA ARG A 371 -12.37 1.99 -28.91
C ARG A 371 -13.32 1.54 -27.80
N TYR A 372 -12.92 1.68 -26.53
CA TYR A 372 -13.63 1.06 -25.39
C TYR A 372 -14.08 2.07 -24.32
N GLY A 373 -13.34 3.15 -24.10
CA GLY A 373 -13.62 4.21 -23.12
C GLY A 373 -14.66 5.20 -23.63
N GLY A 374 -14.30 5.97 -24.65
CA GLY A 374 -15.14 7.01 -25.27
C GLY A 374 -14.39 7.72 -26.41
N PRO A 375 -15.08 8.51 -27.27
CA PRO A 375 -14.47 9.17 -28.40
C PRO A 375 -13.46 10.24 -27.96
N ILE A 376 -12.36 10.36 -28.69
CA ILE A 376 -11.37 11.44 -28.50
C ILE A 376 -11.78 12.63 -29.37
N TYR A 377 -11.89 13.81 -28.76
CA TYR A 377 -12.27 15.05 -29.43
C TYR A 377 -11.03 15.89 -29.78
N TYR A 378 -11.11 16.64 -30.89
CA TYR A 378 -10.02 17.45 -31.45
C TYR A 378 -9.51 18.56 -30.50
N GLU A 379 -10.29 18.92 -29.49
CA GLU A 379 -10.01 20.04 -28.57
C GLU A 379 -9.27 19.63 -27.28
N ALA A 380 -8.94 18.35 -27.09
CA ALA A 380 -8.26 17.80 -25.91
C ALA A 380 -6.73 17.79 -26.04
#